data_AF-A0A017T1H6-F1
#
_entry.id   AF-A0A017T1H6-F1
#
_cell.length_a   1.000
_cell.length_b   1.000
_cell.length_c   1.000
_cell.angle_alpha   90.00
_cell.angle_beta   90.00
_cell.angle_gamma   90.00
#
_symmetry.space_group_name_H-M   'P 1'
#
loop_
_entity.id
_entity.type
_entity.pdbx_description
1 polymer ?
#
loop_
_entity_poly.entity_id
_entity_poly.type
_entity_poly.pdbx_seq_one_letter_code
_entity_poly.pdbx_strand_id
1 'polypeptide(L)'
;MNNAALIEVYRGDLRSAHRLCQMQLRWAARSEARYGGTTAGVLAVQPWINLGRLKRLEKDVEGALAHFSLVVATLDGAPVRLGPLHLDAEAWQEVVRHRSLLGMLKAVYLIDSVKTFLGARDEGAALGFLRQARERLGGPPSVLLNELELLVLSRAGRLDEAASVLERESWGESDYAKLLRVTYRIALRAASGEVDRARRTMEQLVARVQAQEDFGTPADICIPRYLEYLGTLAGRLELPAAEMPVWRLARQAAKHLDDMPCRLVCLDALLALEGVAEREELLQEREALLQECLYVALMRGRGLGVDRAALADPVFDELHRKLEAIGDAEGKSGPPPEVAVPVAIGAA
;
A
#
# COMPACT_ATOMS: atom_id res chain seq x y z
N MET A 1 16.34 9.35 17.92
CA MET A 1 15.79 8.17 18.62
C MET A 1 14.72 7.47 17.80
N ASN A 2 13.73 8.17 17.25
CA ASN A 2 12.72 7.60 16.35
C ASN A 2 13.28 6.75 15.19
N ASN A 3 14.26 7.28 14.44
CA ASN A 3 14.88 6.52 13.34
C ASN A 3 15.64 5.28 13.84
N ALA A 4 16.25 5.35 15.04
CA ALA A 4 16.89 4.18 15.65
C ALA A 4 15.87 3.10 16.03
N ALA A 5 14.70 3.48 16.57
CA ALA A 5 13.63 2.54 16.86
C ALA A 5 13.14 1.83 15.58
N LEU A 6 13.03 2.56 14.47
CA LEU A 6 12.69 1.99 13.17
C LEU A 6 13.76 0.99 12.68
N ILE A 7 15.04 1.30 12.84
CA ILE A 7 16.14 0.36 12.52
C ILE A 7 16.00 -0.92 13.35
N GLU A 8 15.72 -0.83 14.64
CA GLU A 8 15.54 -2.02 15.49
C GLU A 8 14.32 -2.88 15.07
N VAL A 9 13.22 -2.25 14.63
CA VAL A 9 12.09 -2.97 14.02
C VAL A 9 12.54 -3.76 12.78
N TYR A 10 13.33 -3.15 11.90
CA TYR A 10 13.81 -3.83 10.71
C TYR A 10 14.74 -5.01 11.02
N ARG A 11 15.52 -4.90 12.10
CA ARG A 11 16.36 -5.98 12.66
C ARG A 11 15.58 -7.07 13.39
N GLY A 12 14.28 -6.89 13.60
CA GLY A 12 13.42 -7.82 14.34
C GLY A 12 13.51 -7.67 15.87
N ASP A 13 14.27 -6.71 16.39
CA ASP A 13 14.34 -6.45 17.84
C ASP A 13 13.23 -5.49 18.29
N LEU A 14 12.01 -6.02 18.36
CA LEU A 14 10.82 -5.26 18.76
C LEU A 14 10.92 -4.72 20.20
N ARG A 15 11.63 -5.43 21.09
CA ARG A 15 11.84 -5.01 22.48
C ARG A 15 12.71 -3.76 22.56
N SER A 16 13.82 -3.73 21.81
CA SER A 16 14.67 -2.54 21.73
C SER A 16 13.95 -1.37 21.07
N ALA A 17 13.20 -1.61 20.00
CA ALA A 17 12.37 -0.58 19.36
C ALA A 17 11.35 0.04 20.34
N HIS A 18 10.65 -0.81 21.10
CA HIS A 18 9.71 -0.39 22.13
C HIS A 18 10.39 0.46 23.21
N ARG A 19 11.52 0.00 23.75
CA ARG A 19 12.31 0.74 24.75
C ARG A 19 12.73 2.11 24.24
N LEU A 20 13.21 2.20 22.99
CA LEU A 20 13.63 3.47 22.39
C LEU A 20 12.46 4.46 22.24
N CYS A 21 11.28 3.98 21.81
CA CYS A 21 10.08 4.82 21.73
C CYS A 21 9.68 5.35 23.12
N GLN A 22 9.66 4.49 24.13
CA GLN A 22 9.36 4.90 25.51
C GLN A 22 10.38 5.88 26.07
N MET A 23 11.67 5.69 25.81
CA MET A 23 12.72 6.62 26.22
C MET A 23 12.52 8.01 25.62
N GLN A 24 12.15 8.09 24.33
CA GLN A 24 11.86 9.36 23.67
C GLN A 24 10.63 10.05 24.27
N LEU A 25 9.56 9.30 24.58
CA LEU A 25 8.38 9.86 25.26
C LEU A 25 8.69 10.39 26.67
N ARG A 26 9.51 9.67 27.45
CA ARG A 26 9.97 10.15 28.77
C ARG A 26 10.84 11.38 28.64
N TRP A 27 11.70 11.45 27.62
CA TRP A 27 12.48 12.65 27.34
C TRP A 27 11.56 13.82 26.99
N ALA A 28 10.58 13.64 26.11
CA ALA A 28 9.63 14.68 25.74
C ALA A 28 8.84 15.19 26.95
N ALA A 29 8.35 14.30 27.82
CA ALA A 29 7.66 14.68 29.06
C ALA A 29 8.54 15.53 30.00
N ARG A 30 9.82 15.17 30.16
CA ARG A 30 10.77 15.97 30.96
C ARG A 30 11.10 17.31 30.32
N SER A 31 11.22 17.35 28.99
CA SER A 31 11.48 18.58 28.26
C SER A 31 10.31 19.55 28.37
N GLU A 32 9.07 19.06 28.22
CA GLU A 32 7.85 19.85 28.42
C GLU A 32 7.81 20.43 29.84
N ALA A 33 8.01 19.59 30.87
CA ALA A 33 7.96 20.05 32.26
C ALA A 33 9.04 21.08 32.60
N ARG A 34 10.19 21.06 31.91
CA ARG A 34 11.33 21.94 32.20
C ARG A 34 11.32 23.25 31.40
N TYR A 35 10.91 23.19 30.14
CA TYR A 35 11.06 24.29 29.20
C TYR A 35 9.73 24.81 28.65
N GLY A 36 8.67 24.02 28.75
CA GLY A 36 7.39 24.27 28.10
C GLY A 36 7.47 24.27 26.57
N GLY A 37 6.32 24.50 25.94
CA GLY A 37 6.19 24.81 24.52
C GLY A 37 5.99 23.58 23.62
N THR A 38 5.52 23.81 22.40
CA THR A 38 5.00 22.75 21.51
C THR A 38 6.02 21.77 20.96
N THR A 39 7.32 22.07 21.06
CA THR A 39 8.36 21.23 20.44
C THR A 39 8.38 19.82 21.02
N ALA A 40 8.21 19.66 22.33
CA ALA A 40 8.20 18.33 22.95
C ALA A 40 6.98 17.51 22.52
N GLY A 41 5.80 18.15 22.41
CA GLY A 41 4.59 17.53 21.87
C GLY A 41 4.77 17.03 20.44
N VAL A 42 5.31 17.86 19.54
CA VAL A 42 5.59 17.48 18.15
C VAL A 42 6.53 16.26 18.09
N LEU A 43 7.58 16.24 18.90
CA LEU A 43 8.56 15.14 18.94
C LEU A 43 8.04 13.86 19.59
N ALA A 44 6.91 13.92 20.31
CA ALA A 44 6.29 12.78 20.99
C ALA A 44 5.30 12.00 20.10
N VAL A 45 4.72 12.64 19.07
CA VAL A 45 3.69 12.02 18.21
C VAL A 45 4.22 10.77 17.50
N GLN A 46 5.36 10.84 16.82
CA GLN A 46 5.87 9.70 16.06
C GLN A 46 6.26 8.49 16.93
N PRO A 47 6.97 8.64 18.07
CA PRO A 47 7.19 7.54 19.01
C PRO A 47 5.91 6.89 19.52
N TRP A 48 4.87 7.68 19.80
CA TRP A 48 3.56 7.17 20.22
C TRP A 48 2.92 6.30 19.13
N ILE A 49 2.89 6.79 17.90
CA ILE A 49 2.37 6.01 16.75
C ILE A 49 3.17 4.73 16.57
N ASN A 50 4.50 4.79 16.71
CA ASN A 50 5.35 3.60 16.60
C ASN A 50 5.08 2.57 17.70
N LEU A 51 4.73 2.98 18.93
CA LEU A 51 4.27 2.03 19.95
C LEU A 51 2.98 1.32 19.52
N GLY A 52 2.03 2.03 18.91
CA GLY A 52 0.85 1.41 18.31
C GLY A 52 1.19 0.38 17.23
N ARG A 53 2.15 0.70 16.35
CA ARG A 53 2.62 -0.23 15.30
C ARG A 53 3.32 -1.46 15.87
N LEU A 54 4.08 -1.31 16.95
CA LEU A 54 4.70 -2.43 17.67
C LEU A 54 3.63 -3.34 18.28
N LYS A 55 2.61 -2.77 18.93
CA LYS A 55 1.47 -3.53 19.45
C LYS A 55 0.74 -4.32 18.37
N ARG A 56 0.53 -3.71 17.19
CA ARG A 56 -0.02 -4.43 16.03
C ARG A 56 0.84 -5.63 15.64
N LEU A 57 2.16 -5.48 15.60
CA LEU A 57 3.09 -6.59 15.29
C LEU A 57 3.03 -7.69 16.36
N GLU A 58 2.79 -7.32 17.62
CA GLU A 58 2.55 -8.23 18.74
C GLU A 58 1.12 -8.81 18.78
N LYS A 59 0.27 -8.46 17.80
CA LYS A 59 -1.16 -8.83 17.71
C LYS A 59 -2.04 -8.30 18.84
N ASP A 60 -1.59 -7.27 19.55
CA ASP A 60 -2.40 -6.50 20.51
C ASP A 60 -3.24 -5.46 19.74
N VAL A 61 -4.39 -5.91 19.23
CA VAL A 61 -5.30 -5.09 18.38
C VAL A 61 -5.83 -3.88 19.14
N GLU A 62 -6.43 -4.10 20.32
CA GLU A 62 -7.03 -3.03 21.11
C GLU A 62 -5.97 -1.99 21.52
N GLY A 63 -4.83 -2.46 22.01
CA GLY A 63 -3.73 -1.58 22.39
C GLY A 63 -3.18 -0.80 21.21
N ALA A 64 -3.11 -1.38 20.00
CA ALA A 64 -2.68 -0.67 18.80
C ALA A 64 -3.67 0.43 18.41
N LEU A 65 -4.97 0.11 18.36
CA LEU A 65 -6.03 1.06 17.99
C LEU A 65 -6.10 2.26 18.95
N ALA A 66 -5.89 2.03 20.25
CA ALA A 66 -5.82 3.10 21.24
C ALA A 66 -4.69 4.12 20.97
N HIS A 67 -3.60 3.71 20.31
CA HIS A 67 -2.55 4.64 19.92
C HIS A 67 -2.91 5.44 18.67
N PHE A 68 -3.66 4.85 17.73
CA PHE A 68 -4.02 5.50 16.46
C PHE A 68 -5.22 6.43 16.59
N SER A 69 -6.01 6.32 17.65
CA SER A 69 -7.17 7.18 17.92
C SER A 69 -6.84 8.61 18.34
N LEU A 70 -5.58 9.07 18.26
CA LEU A 70 -5.23 10.45 18.62
C LEU A 70 -6.03 11.51 17.86
N VAL A 71 -6.38 11.25 16.60
CA VAL A 71 -7.17 12.18 15.79
C VAL A 71 -8.56 12.42 16.40
N VAL A 72 -9.12 11.44 17.12
CA VAL A 72 -10.42 11.57 17.80
C VAL A 72 -10.32 12.67 18.85
N ALA A 73 -9.33 12.59 19.74
CA ALA A 73 -9.11 13.62 20.76
C ALA A 73 -8.81 14.99 20.14
N THR A 74 -8.07 15.04 19.02
CA THR A 74 -7.83 16.27 18.27
C THR A 74 -9.12 16.93 17.77
N LEU A 75 -10.03 16.14 17.19
CA LEU A 75 -11.29 16.66 16.65
C LEU A 75 -12.26 17.10 17.76
N ASP A 76 -12.24 16.40 18.90
CA ASP A 76 -13.09 16.72 20.04
C ASP A 76 -12.54 17.89 20.87
N GLY A 77 -11.38 18.45 20.53
CA GLY A 77 -10.73 19.50 21.32
C GLY A 77 -10.30 19.02 22.72
N ALA A 78 -10.04 17.72 22.87
CA ALA A 78 -9.75 17.10 24.15
C ALA A 78 -8.24 17.13 24.50
N PRO A 79 -7.88 17.10 25.79
CA PRO A 79 -6.50 16.88 26.21
C PRO A 79 -5.99 15.51 25.76
N VAL A 80 -4.68 15.38 25.59
CA VAL A 80 -4.05 14.12 25.15
C VAL A 80 -2.96 13.64 26.09
N ARG A 81 -2.82 12.32 26.15
CA ARG A 81 -1.77 11.65 26.91
C ARG A 81 -0.92 10.79 25.96
N LEU A 82 0.34 11.17 25.79
CA LEU A 82 1.33 10.46 25.00
C LEU A 82 2.31 9.76 25.95
N GLY A 83 1.82 8.71 26.63
CA GLY A 83 2.55 7.98 27.66
C GLY A 83 2.71 8.84 28.94
N PRO A 84 3.94 9.22 29.34
CA PRO A 84 4.17 10.11 30.48
C PRO A 84 3.91 11.59 30.15
N LEU A 85 3.88 11.98 28.88
CA LEU A 85 3.58 13.35 28.46
C LEU A 85 2.07 13.59 28.50
N HIS A 86 1.66 14.64 29.21
CA HIS A 86 0.27 15.08 29.27
C HIS A 86 0.20 16.49 28.70
N LEU A 87 -0.65 16.69 27.71
CA LEU A 87 -0.89 18.00 27.09
C LEU A 87 -2.36 18.34 27.33
N ASP A 88 -2.62 19.54 27.82
CA ASP A 88 -3.99 20.05 27.85
C ASP A 88 -4.51 20.29 26.43
N ALA A 89 -5.80 20.64 26.33
CA ALA A 89 -6.45 20.86 25.04
C ALA A 89 -5.77 22.00 24.24
N GLU A 90 -5.37 23.08 24.89
CA GLU A 90 -4.79 24.26 24.22
C GLU A 90 -3.42 23.93 23.64
N ALA A 91 -2.52 23.37 24.46
CA ALA A 91 -1.19 22.95 24.05
C ALA A 91 -1.26 21.88 22.94
N TRP A 92 -2.21 20.94 23.03
CA TRP A 92 -2.39 19.94 21.97
C TRP A 92 -2.84 20.56 20.64
N GLN A 93 -3.78 21.50 20.66
CA GLN A 93 -4.21 22.19 19.44
C GLN A 93 -3.08 23.02 18.83
N GLU A 94 -2.22 23.62 19.66
CA GLU A 94 -1.03 24.33 19.17
C GLU A 94 -0.05 23.36 18.47
N VAL A 95 0.21 22.19 19.06
CA VAL A 95 0.99 21.11 18.43
C VAL A 95 0.40 20.70 17.09
N VAL A 96 -0.91 20.46 17.02
CA VAL A 96 -1.58 19.99 15.80
C VAL A 96 -1.51 21.02 14.66
N ARG A 97 -1.65 22.32 14.98
CA ARG A 97 -1.53 23.41 13.99
C ARG A 97 -0.11 23.53 13.45
N HIS A 98 0.89 23.23 14.28
CA HIS A 98 2.29 23.26 13.86
C HIS A 98 2.56 22.19 12.79
N ARG A 99 2.98 22.60 11.59
CA ARG A 99 3.27 21.74 10.41
C ARG A 99 2.09 20.92 9.86
N SER A 100 0.84 21.31 10.12
CA SER A 100 -0.34 20.59 9.60
C SER A 100 -0.37 19.10 9.99
N LEU A 101 -0.05 18.79 11.26
CA LEU A 101 -0.05 17.40 11.77
C LEU A 101 -1.40 16.71 11.65
N LEU A 102 -2.50 17.47 11.56
CA LEU A 102 -3.84 16.91 11.40
C LEU A 102 -3.96 15.95 10.21
N GLY A 103 -3.34 16.28 9.06
CA GLY A 103 -3.35 15.41 7.89
C GLY A 103 -2.66 14.07 8.17
N MET A 104 -1.49 14.11 8.83
CA MET A 104 -0.77 12.92 9.27
C MET A 104 -1.59 12.09 10.26
N LEU A 105 -2.21 12.72 11.28
CA LEU A 105 -3.01 12.02 12.28
C LEU A 105 -4.24 11.34 11.65
N LYS A 106 -4.90 11.99 10.67
CA LYS A 106 -5.97 11.38 9.88
C LYS A 106 -5.46 10.17 9.10
N ALA A 107 -4.33 10.29 8.40
CA ALA A 107 -3.76 9.19 7.64
C ALA A 107 -3.37 8.00 8.54
N VAL A 108 -2.76 8.25 9.70
CA VAL A 108 -2.41 7.22 10.68
C VAL A 108 -3.65 6.55 11.25
N TYR A 109 -4.65 7.33 11.67
CA TYR A 109 -5.91 6.79 12.17
C TYR A 109 -6.56 5.86 11.16
N LEU A 110 -6.58 6.21 9.87
CA LEU A 110 -7.17 5.39 8.83
C LEU A 110 -6.30 4.18 8.46
N ILE A 111 -5.07 4.43 8.00
CA ILE A 111 -4.20 3.40 7.43
C ILE A 111 -3.74 2.41 8.49
N ASP A 112 -3.25 2.90 9.64
CA ASP A 112 -2.69 2.01 10.66
C ASP A 112 -3.79 1.23 11.40
N SER A 113 -4.99 1.79 11.58
CA SER A 113 -6.14 1.05 12.13
C SER A 113 -6.63 -0.03 11.16
N VAL A 114 -6.82 0.29 9.87
CA VAL A 114 -7.20 -0.72 8.85
C VAL A 114 -6.16 -1.83 8.78
N LYS A 115 -4.85 -1.50 8.72
CA LYS A 115 -3.79 -2.51 8.77
C LYS A 115 -3.83 -3.37 10.03
N THR A 116 -4.28 -2.82 11.16
CA THR A 116 -4.45 -3.57 12.41
C THR A 116 -5.56 -4.59 12.29
N PHE A 117 -6.75 -4.20 11.81
CA PHE A 117 -7.85 -5.13 11.58
C PHE A 117 -7.51 -6.19 10.52
N LEU A 118 -6.88 -5.80 9.41
CA LEU A 118 -6.47 -6.75 8.37
C LEU A 118 -5.41 -7.74 8.87
N GLY A 119 -4.47 -7.29 9.72
CA GLY A 119 -3.50 -8.16 10.38
C GLY A 119 -4.16 -9.17 11.33
N ALA A 120 -5.28 -8.79 11.94
CA ALA A 120 -6.11 -9.66 12.77
C ALA A 120 -7.10 -10.54 11.95
N ARG A 121 -7.16 -10.36 10.62
CA ARG A 121 -8.14 -11.02 9.73
C ARG A 121 -9.59 -10.73 10.14
N ASP A 122 -9.85 -9.47 10.53
CA ASP A 122 -11.18 -8.99 10.87
C ASP A 122 -11.61 -7.90 9.87
N GLU A 123 -11.86 -8.33 8.64
CA GLU A 123 -12.33 -7.46 7.56
C GLU A 123 -13.69 -6.81 7.90
N GLY A 124 -14.53 -7.49 8.70
CA GLY A 124 -15.82 -6.98 9.17
C GLY A 124 -15.66 -5.75 10.05
N ALA A 125 -14.79 -5.83 11.07
CA ALA A 125 -14.47 -4.69 11.93
C ALA A 125 -13.78 -3.57 11.16
N ALA A 126 -12.91 -3.89 10.19
CA ALA A 126 -12.30 -2.89 9.32
C ALA A 126 -13.34 -2.07 8.55
N LEU A 127 -14.36 -2.72 7.97
CA LEU A 127 -15.45 -2.02 7.28
C LEU A 127 -16.32 -1.21 8.25
N GLY A 128 -16.63 -1.75 9.43
CA GLY A 128 -17.35 -1.02 10.47
C GLY A 128 -16.61 0.25 10.88
N PHE A 129 -15.30 0.14 11.10
CA PHE A 129 -14.41 1.25 11.40
C PHE A 129 -14.41 2.31 10.29
N LEU A 130 -14.29 1.91 9.01
CA LEU A 130 -14.26 2.86 7.89
C LEU A 130 -15.56 3.65 7.75
N ARG A 131 -16.72 3.04 8.02
CA ARG A 131 -18.01 3.74 8.05
C ARG A 131 -18.03 4.80 9.15
N GLN A 132 -17.65 4.43 10.38
CA GLN A 132 -17.57 5.35 11.52
C GLN A 132 -16.56 6.48 11.26
N ALA A 133 -15.41 6.15 10.68
CA ALA A 133 -14.38 7.13 10.36
C ALA A 133 -14.86 8.14 9.31
N ARG A 134 -15.65 7.71 8.31
CA ARG A 134 -16.25 8.58 7.31
C ARG A 134 -17.21 9.60 7.93
N GLU A 135 -18.06 9.16 8.85
CA GLU A 135 -18.97 10.05 9.60
C GLU A 135 -18.19 11.03 10.48
N ARG A 136 -17.19 10.53 11.19
CA ARG A 136 -16.47 11.30 12.21
C ARG A 136 -15.48 12.32 11.65
N LEU A 137 -14.71 11.95 10.62
CA LEU A 137 -13.67 12.84 10.10
C LEU A 137 -14.24 14.02 9.32
N GLY A 138 -15.49 13.91 8.85
CA GLY A 138 -16.21 14.93 8.08
C GLY A 138 -15.48 15.36 6.81
N GLY A 139 -16.09 16.30 6.08
CA GLY A 139 -15.47 16.98 4.96
C GLY A 139 -15.67 16.30 3.59
N PRO A 140 -14.95 16.79 2.56
CA PRO A 140 -15.13 16.33 1.20
C PRO A 140 -14.76 14.84 1.05
N PRO A 141 -15.25 14.20 -0.02
CA PRO A 141 -14.68 12.98 -0.57
C PRO A 141 -13.18 12.75 -0.31
N SER A 142 -12.84 11.69 0.44
CA SER A 142 -11.45 11.31 0.66
C SER A 142 -11.07 10.13 -0.23
N VAL A 143 -10.10 10.34 -1.13
CA VAL A 143 -9.48 9.28 -1.94
C VAL A 143 -8.99 8.14 -1.07
N LEU A 144 -8.29 8.47 0.03
CA LEU A 144 -7.74 7.49 0.96
C LEU A 144 -8.82 6.62 1.61
N LEU A 145 -9.96 7.19 2.03
CA LEU A 145 -11.05 6.39 2.59
C LEU A 145 -11.62 5.40 1.56
N ASN A 146 -11.80 5.86 0.32
CA ASN A 146 -12.34 5.00 -0.74
C ASN A 146 -11.34 3.91 -1.12
N GLU A 147 -10.04 4.23 -1.18
CA GLU A 147 -8.98 3.25 -1.40
C GLU A 147 -8.97 2.18 -0.31
N LEU A 148 -8.99 2.58 0.97
CA LEU A 148 -9.01 1.63 2.09
C LEU A 148 -10.27 0.76 2.10
N GLU A 149 -11.43 1.34 1.79
CA GLU A 149 -12.68 0.58 1.68
C GLU A 149 -12.62 -0.44 0.53
N LEU A 150 -12.11 -0.04 -0.63
CA LEU A 150 -11.89 -0.92 -1.77
C LEU A 150 -10.94 -2.07 -1.41
N LEU A 151 -9.82 -1.78 -0.74
CA LEU A 151 -8.85 -2.78 -0.30
C LEU A 151 -9.47 -3.80 0.65
N VAL A 152 -10.22 -3.33 1.65
CA VAL A 152 -10.87 -4.21 2.64
C VAL A 152 -11.95 -5.07 1.98
N LEU A 153 -12.81 -4.49 1.13
CA LEU A 153 -13.86 -5.23 0.40
C LEU A 153 -13.26 -6.30 -0.52
N SER A 154 -12.21 -5.93 -1.25
CA SER A 154 -11.50 -6.83 -2.15
C SER A 154 -10.87 -8.00 -1.40
N ARG A 155 -10.21 -7.73 -0.26
CA ARG A 155 -9.67 -8.78 0.61
C ARG A 155 -10.75 -9.69 1.19
N ALA A 156 -11.93 -9.14 1.50
CA ALA A 156 -13.09 -9.90 1.97
C ALA A 156 -13.79 -10.70 0.84
N GLY A 157 -13.30 -10.64 -0.40
CA GLY A 157 -13.92 -11.30 -1.56
C GLY A 157 -15.20 -10.65 -2.05
N ARG A 158 -15.54 -9.44 -1.58
CA ARG A 158 -16.78 -8.71 -1.92
C ARG A 158 -16.55 -7.81 -3.13
N LEU A 159 -16.24 -8.44 -4.27
CA LEU A 159 -15.75 -7.74 -5.47
C LEU A 159 -16.78 -6.79 -6.09
N ASP A 160 -18.07 -7.15 -6.10
CA ASP A 160 -19.14 -6.29 -6.63
C ASP A 160 -19.29 -4.98 -5.83
N GLU A 161 -19.16 -5.08 -4.50
CA GLU A 161 -19.16 -3.91 -3.64
C GLU A 161 -17.90 -3.08 -3.83
N ALA A 162 -16.73 -3.72 -3.96
CA ALA A 162 -15.48 -3.02 -4.27
C ALA A 162 -15.57 -2.27 -5.61
N ALA A 163 -16.18 -2.87 -6.63
CA ALA A 163 -16.44 -2.23 -7.91
C ALA A 163 -17.39 -1.04 -7.78
N SER A 164 -18.41 -1.14 -6.91
CA SER A 164 -19.31 -0.03 -6.62
C SER A 164 -18.61 1.16 -5.96
N VAL A 165 -17.52 0.95 -5.21
CA VAL A 165 -16.71 2.05 -4.65
C VAL A 165 -16.03 2.86 -5.77
N LEU A 166 -15.59 2.21 -6.86
CA LEU A 166 -14.92 2.89 -7.99
C LEU A 166 -15.84 3.84 -8.77
N GLU A 167 -17.15 3.62 -8.71
CA GLU A 167 -18.16 4.42 -9.41
C GLU A 167 -18.62 5.65 -8.60
N ARG A 168 -18.17 5.80 -7.35
CA ARG A 168 -18.48 7.00 -6.56
C ARG A 168 -17.83 8.24 -7.18
N GLU A 169 -18.49 9.39 -7.11
CA GLU A 169 -17.92 10.68 -7.55
C GLU A 169 -16.75 11.14 -6.66
N SER A 170 -16.60 10.50 -5.49
CA SER A 170 -15.73 10.92 -4.40
C SER A 170 -14.23 10.66 -4.59
N TRP A 171 -13.75 10.40 -5.80
CA TRP A 171 -12.33 10.16 -6.06
C TRP A 171 -11.54 11.43 -6.42
N GLY A 172 -12.21 12.55 -6.70
CA GLY A 172 -11.52 13.76 -7.15
C GLY A 172 -10.90 13.63 -8.55
N GLU A 173 -10.24 14.69 -8.99
CA GLU A 173 -9.76 14.85 -10.38
C GLU A 173 -8.24 14.77 -10.54
N SER A 174 -7.50 14.51 -9.46
CA SER A 174 -6.04 14.41 -9.53
C SER A 174 -5.60 13.23 -10.39
N ASP A 175 -4.43 13.35 -11.01
CA ASP A 175 -3.88 12.27 -11.85
C ASP A 175 -3.56 11.03 -11.03
N TYR A 176 -3.14 11.20 -9.77
CA TYR A 176 -3.04 10.12 -8.79
C TYR A 176 -4.37 9.37 -8.61
N ALA A 177 -5.47 10.08 -8.38
CA ALA A 177 -6.76 9.43 -8.18
C ALA A 177 -7.26 8.72 -9.44
N LYS A 178 -7.05 9.30 -10.63
CA LYS A 178 -7.37 8.67 -11.91
C LYS A 178 -6.58 7.39 -12.11
N LEU A 179 -5.26 7.44 -11.86
CA LEU A 179 -4.36 6.29 -11.98
C LEU A 179 -4.77 5.17 -11.02
N LEU A 180 -4.96 5.50 -9.74
CA LEU A 180 -5.44 4.58 -8.72
C LEU A 180 -6.74 3.87 -9.15
N ARG A 181 -7.75 4.65 -9.59
CA ARG A 181 -9.04 4.08 -10.01
C ARG A 181 -8.90 3.12 -11.18
N VAL A 182 -8.13 3.48 -12.20
CA VAL A 182 -7.98 2.60 -13.37
C VAL A 182 -7.20 1.34 -13.01
N THR A 183 -6.17 1.45 -12.17
CA THR A 183 -5.41 0.29 -11.65
C THR A 183 -6.33 -0.69 -10.93
N TYR A 184 -7.12 -0.24 -9.97
CA TYR A 184 -8.05 -1.12 -9.26
C TYR A 184 -9.20 -1.62 -10.15
N ARG A 185 -9.66 -0.85 -11.13
CA ARG A 185 -10.66 -1.32 -12.10
C ARG A 185 -10.14 -2.50 -12.91
N ILE A 186 -8.89 -2.44 -13.37
CA ILE A 186 -8.24 -3.56 -14.08
C ILE A 186 -8.12 -4.77 -13.14
N ALA A 187 -7.60 -4.55 -11.92
CA ALA A 187 -7.42 -5.60 -10.93
C ALA A 187 -8.73 -6.31 -10.55
N LEU A 188 -9.80 -5.55 -10.29
CA LEU A 188 -11.11 -6.11 -9.92
C LEU A 188 -11.76 -6.89 -11.07
N ARG A 189 -11.64 -6.40 -12.32
CA ARG A 189 -12.11 -7.14 -13.49
C ARG A 189 -11.39 -8.48 -13.63
N ALA A 190 -10.07 -8.47 -13.53
CA ALA A 190 -9.27 -9.70 -13.56
C ALA A 190 -9.66 -10.65 -12.42
N ALA A 191 -9.78 -10.14 -11.18
CA ALA A 191 -10.15 -10.93 -10.01
C ALA A 191 -11.58 -11.49 -10.04
N SER A 192 -12.46 -10.88 -10.84
CA SER A 192 -13.84 -11.31 -11.07
C SER A 192 -13.99 -12.27 -12.26
N GLY A 193 -12.88 -12.62 -12.93
CA GLY A 193 -12.87 -13.52 -14.10
C GLY A 193 -13.07 -12.81 -15.44
N GLU A 194 -13.23 -11.48 -15.46
CA GLU A 194 -13.36 -10.69 -16.69
C GLU A 194 -11.99 -10.36 -17.33
N VAL A 195 -11.14 -11.38 -17.49
CA VAL A 195 -9.72 -11.24 -17.89
C VAL A 195 -9.58 -10.51 -19.22
N ASP A 196 -10.38 -10.84 -20.24
CA ASP A 196 -10.33 -10.17 -21.55
C ASP A 196 -10.68 -8.67 -21.47
N ARG A 197 -11.63 -8.31 -20.59
CA ARG A 197 -11.98 -6.90 -20.38
C ARG A 197 -10.87 -6.18 -19.62
N ALA A 198 -10.23 -6.84 -18.65
CA ALA A 198 -9.06 -6.31 -17.96
C ALA A 198 -7.91 -6.07 -18.95
N ARG A 199 -7.61 -7.05 -19.83
CA ARG A 199 -6.60 -6.94 -20.90
C ARG A 199 -6.84 -5.74 -21.80
N ARG A 200 -8.03 -5.64 -22.40
CA ARG A 200 -8.40 -4.49 -23.25
C ARG A 200 -8.29 -3.15 -22.54
N THR A 201 -8.67 -3.09 -21.26
CA THR A 201 -8.56 -1.85 -20.46
C THR A 201 -7.10 -1.47 -20.24
N MET A 202 -6.24 -2.47 -19.97
CA MET A 202 -4.81 -2.26 -19.77
C MET A 202 -4.11 -1.80 -21.05
N GLU A 203 -4.41 -2.43 -22.19
CA GLU A 203 -3.89 -2.01 -23.50
C GLU A 203 -4.28 -0.57 -23.84
N GLN A 204 -5.55 -0.20 -23.61
CA GLN A 204 -6.02 1.18 -23.81
C GLN A 204 -5.33 2.18 -22.87
N LEU A 205 -5.08 1.79 -21.62
CA LEU A 205 -4.36 2.63 -20.66
C LEU A 205 -2.92 2.85 -21.11
N VAL A 206 -2.20 1.78 -21.47
CA VAL A 206 -0.80 1.89 -21.90
C VAL A 206 -0.68 2.71 -23.18
N ALA A 207 -1.55 2.50 -24.16
CA ALA A 207 -1.56 3.31 -25.38
C ALA A 207 -1.73 4.81 -25.08
N ARG A 208 -2.58 5.17 -24.11
CA ARG A 208 -2.76 6.57 -23.68
C ARG A 208 -1.55 7.12 -22.94
N VAL A 209 -0.98 6.32 -22.03
CA VAL A 209 0.20 6.69 -21.26
C VAL A 209 1.42 6.90 -22.18
N GLN A 210 1.61 6.03 -23.17
CA GLN A 210 2.68 6.17 -24.17
C GLN A 210 2.48 7.36 -25.10
N ALA A 211 1.22 7.73 -25.41
CA ALA A 211 0.91 8.90 -26.22
C ALA A 211 1.10 10.24 -25.47
N GLN A 212 1.26 10.21 -24.14
CA GLN A 212 1.62 11.39 -23.38
C GLN A 212 3.14 11.57 -23.43
N GLU A 213 3.61 12.46 -24.31
CA GLU A 213 5.04 12.79 -24.49
C GLU A 213 5.71 13.31 -23.21
N ASP A 214 4.91 13.80 -22.26
CA ASP A 214 5.37 14.33 -20.99
C ASP A 214 4.37 13.89 -19.91
N PHE A 215 4.38 12.60 -19.56
CA PHE A 215 3.77 12.15 -18.31
C PHE A 215 4.54 12.85 -17.19
N GLY A 216 4.12 14.09 -16.91
CA GLY A 216 4.93 15.09 -16.26
C GLY A 216 5.52 14.55 -14.97
N THR A 217 6.68 15.08 -14.61
CA THR A 217 7.27 14.99 -13.26
C THR A 217 6.16 14.77 -12.21
N PRO A 218 5.97 13.54 -11.71
CA PRO A 218 4.82 13.24 -10.90
C PRO A 218 4.92 14.02 -9.59
N ALA A 219 3.98 14.94 -9.36
CA ALA A 219 3.97 15.75 -8.14
C ALA A 219 3.55 14.93 -6.90
N ASP A 220 2.93 13.75 -7.12
CA ASP A 220 2.42 12.89 -6.06
C ASP A 220 3.33 11.68 -5.85
N ILE A 221 3.80 11.52 -4.60
CA ILE A 221 4.69 10.45 -4.17
C ILE A 221 4.11 9.05 -4.31
N CYS A 222 2.78 8.92 -4.47
CA CYS A 222 2.12 7.63 -4.63
C CYS A 222 2.12 7.14 -6.08
N ILE A 223 2.37 8.00 -7.07
CA ILE A 223 2.32 7.62 -8.50
C ILE A 223 3.26 6.45 -8.85
N PRO A 224 4.55 6.44 -8.44
CA PRO A 224 5.45 5.32 -8.77
C PRO A 224 4.91 3.97 -8.32
N ARG A 225 4.30 3.92 -7.13
CA ARG A 225 3.72 2.71 -6.56
C ARG A 225 2.56 2.17 -7.39
N TYR A 226 1.71 3.05 -7.90
CA TYR A 226 0.58 2.64 -8.76
C TYR A 226 1.01 2.23 -10.16
N LEU A 227 2.11 2.80 -10.67
CA LEU A 227 2.75 2.32 -11.90
C LEU A 227 3.40 0.95 -11.69
N GLU A 228 4.04 0.70 -10.55
CA GLU A 228 4.55 -0.63 -10.18
C GLU A 228 3.43 -1.68 -10.16
N TYR A 229 2.28 -1.34 -9.56
CA TYR A 229 1.09 -2.21 -9.57
C TYR A 229 0.57 -2.48 -10.97
N LEU A 230 0.53 -1.47 -11.84
CA LEU A 230 0.15 -1.65 -13.23
C LEU A 230 1.13 -2.54 -13.99
N GLY A 231 2.44 -2.37 -13.79
CA GLY A 231 3.46 -3.21 -14.41
C GLY A 231 3.30 -4.67 -14.00
N THR A 232 3.04 -4.89 -12.70
CA THR A 232 2.72 -6.22 -12.17
C THR A 232 1.45 -6.80 -12.80
N LEU A 233 0.38 -6.02 -12.94
CA LEU A 233 -0.85 -6.46 -13.61
C LEU A 233 -0.62 -6.79 -15.08
N ALA A 234 0.21 -6.01 -15.78
CA ALA A 234 0.53 -6.27 -17.19
C ALA A 234 1.16 -7.66 -17.38
N GLY A 235 2.18 -7.98 -16.58
CA GLY A 235 2.84 -9.28 -16.63
C GLY A 235 1.90 -10.41 -16.25
N ARG A 236 1.05 -10.22 -15.23
CA ARG A 236 0.04 -11.20 -14.82
C ARG A 236 -1.07 -11.42 -15.84
N LEU A 237 -1.38 -10.41 -16.65
CA LEU A 237 -2.33 -10.49 -17.76
C LEU A 237 -1.66 -10.99 -19.05
N GLU A 238 -0.36 -11.31 -19.02
CA GLU A 238 0.44 -11.77 -20.16
C GLU A 238 0.46 -10.76 -21.31
N LEU A 239 0.65 -9.48 -20.97
CA LEU A 239 0.70 -8.37 -21.92
C LEU A 239 2.13 -7.81 -22.02
N PRO A 240 3.08 -8.51 -22.67
CA PRO A 240 4.48 -8.06 -22.73
C PRO A 240 4.64 -6.70 -23.42
N ALA A 241 3.79 -6.41 -24.41
CA ALA A 241 3.73 -5.12 -25.09
C ALA A 241 3.32 -3.96 -24.16
N ALA A 242 2.60 -4.26 -23.08
CA ALA A 242 2.15 -3.30 -22.08
C ALA A 242 3.11 -3.22 -20.88
N GLU A 243 3.69 -4.36 -20.48
CA GLU A 243 4.48 -4.49 -19.26
C GLU A 243 5.76 -3.65 -19.26
N MET A 244 6.60 -3.81 -20.29
CA MET A 244 7.88 -3.09 -20.35
C MET A 244 7.71 -1.55 -20.37
N PRO A 245 6.80 -0.96 -21.17
CA PRO A 245 6.54 0.48 -21.10
C PRO A 245 6.12 0.99 -19.71
N VAL A 246 5.25 0.26 -19.02
CA VAL A 246 4.78 0.67 -17.69
C VAL A 246 5.90 0.62 -16.67
N TRP A 247 6.74 -0.42 -16.69
CA TRP A 247 7.91 -0.50 -15.80
C TRP A 247 8.93 0.60 -16.06
N ARG A 248 9.16 0.97 -17.32
CA ARG A 248 10.03 2.11 -17.66
C ARG A 248 9.47 3.42 -17.10
N LEU A 249 8.16 3.64 -17.21
CA LEU A 249 7.51 4.82 -16.63
C LEU A 249 7.58 4.82 -15.10
N ALA A 250 7.34 3.68 -14.46
CA ALA A 250 7.48 3.51 -13.01
C ALA A 250 8.90 3.85 -12.53
N ARG A 251 9.93 3.33 -13.23
CA ARG A 251 11.34 3.65 -12.97
C ARG A 251 11.62 5.14 -13.10
N GLN A 252 11.13 5.79 -14.15
CA GLN A 252 11.33 7.22 -14.38
C GLN A 252 10.67 8.06 -13.28
N ALA A 253 9.44 7.74 -12.91
CA ALA A 253 8.71 8.37 -11.81
C ALA A 253 9.46 8.21 -10.48
N ALA A 254 9.91 6.99 -10.16
CA ALA A 254 10.68 6.70 -8.95
C ALA A 254 12.02 7.44 -8.92
N LYS A 255 12.73 7.52 -10.06
CA LYS A 255 13.97 8.29 -10.20
C LYS A 255 13.75 9.77 -9.96
N HIS A 256 12.65 10.33 -10.49
CA HIS A 256 12.33 11.74 -10.29
C HIS A 256 12.11 12.07 -8.80
N LEU A 257 11.41 11.19 -8.08
CA LEU A 257 11.07 11.36 -6.66
C LEU A 257 12.17 10.91 -5.68
N ASP A 258 13.34 10.47 -6.20
CA ASP A 258 14.42 9.85 -5.42
C ASP A 258 13.95 8.65 -4.55
N ASP A 259 12.95 7.91 -5.03
CA ASP A 259 12.45 6.70 -4.38
C ASP A 259 13.33 5.50 -4.77
N MET A 260 14.49 5.40 -4.12
CA MET A 260 15.47 4.34 -4.41
C MET A 260 14.88 2.92 -4.27
N PRO A 261 14.09 2.57 -3.23
CA PRO A 261 13.46 1.26 -3.13
C PRO A 261 12.52 0.95 -4.31
N CYS A 262 11.63 1.86 -4.67
CA CYS A 262 10.71 1.64 -5.81
C CYS A 262 11.49 1.53 -7.13
N ARG A 263 12.56 2.32 -7.30
CA ARG A 263 13.43 2.26 -8.48
C ARG A 263 14.15 0.91 -8.59
N LEU A 264 14.62 0.34 -7.48
CA LEU A 264 15.20 -1.02 -7.47
C LEU A 264 14.18 -2.08 -7.90
N VAL A 265 12.94 -2.02 -7.41
CA VAL A 265 11.86 -2.94 -7.82
C VAL A 265 11.63 -2.87 -9.33
N CYS A 266 11.59 -1.66 -9.90
CA CYS A 266 11.37 -1.48 -11.33
C CYS A 266 12.55 -1.99 -12.15
N LEU A 267 13.79 -1.80 -11.69
CA LEU A 267 15.00 -2.32 -12.35
C LEU A 267 15.01 -3.85 -12.33
N ASP A 268 14.71 -4.48 -11.19
CA ASP A 268 14.59 -5.94 -11.07
C ASP A 268 13.51 -6.49 -12.01
N ALA A 269 12.35 -5.84 -12.08
CA ALA A 269 11.26 -6.24 -12.97
C ALA A 269 11.66 -6.13 -14.45
N LEU A 270 12.25 -5.01 -14.89
CA LEU A 270 12.75 -4.84 -16.26
C LEU A 270 13.81 -5.88 -16.61
N LEU A 271 14.75 -6.17 -15.71
CA LEU A 271 15.81 -7.15 -15.95
C LEU A 271 15.29 -8.59 -16.01
N ALA A 272 14.11 -8.87 -15.45
CA ALA A 272 13.45 -10.16 -15.57
C ALA A 272 12.74 -10.37 -16.92
N LEU A 273 12.48 -9.30 -17.68
CA LEU A 273 11.86 -9.40 -19.01
C LEU A 273 12.86 -9.88 -20.07
N GLU A 274 12.38 -10.70 -20.99
CA GLU A 274 13.16 -11.14 -22.16
C GLU A 274 13.26 -10.02 -23.21
N GLY A 275 14.38 -9.95 -23.92
CA GLY A 275 14.54 -9.04 -25.07
C GLY A 275 14.76 -7.55 -24.74
N VAL A 276 15.07 -7.20 -23.49
CA VAL A 276 15.40 -5.82 -23.11
C VAL A 276 16.74 -5.40 -23.72
N ALA A 277 16.71 -4.43 -24.65
CA ALA A 277 17.87 -3.99 -25.41
C ALA A 277 18.92 -3.30 -24.53
N GLU A 278 18.49 -2.52 -23.55
CA GLU A 278 19.33 -1.74 -22.63
C GLU A 278 19.76 -2.52 -21.36
N ARG A 279 19.81 -3.86 -21.42
CA ARG A 279 20.04 -4.71 -20.24
C ARG A 279 21.31 -4.35 -19.46
N GLU A 280 22.40 -4.07 -20.16
CA GLU A 280 23.68 -3.71 -19.54
C GLU A 280 23.59 -2.39 -18.75
N GLU A 281 22.94 -1.37 -19.33
CA GLU A 281 22.73 -0.07 -18.66
C GLU A 281 21.87 -0.22 -17.40
N LEU A 282 20.80 -1.02 -17.47
CA LEU A 282 19.94 -1.30 -16.32
C LEU A 282 20.67 -2.04 -15.20
N LEU A 283 21.57 -2.98 -15.54
CA LEU A 283 22.41 -3.67 -14.57
C LEU A 283 23.38 -2.72 -13.87
N GLN A 284 24.05 -1.86 -14.64
CA GLN A 284 24.97 -0.87 -14.09
C GLN A 284 24.25 0.11 -13.16
N GLU A 285 23.09 0.61 -13.58
CA GLU A 285 22.27 1.50 -12.75
C GLU A 285 21.82 0.82 -11.46
N ARG A 286 21.37 -0.43 -11.54
CA ARG A 286 20.98 -1.22 -10.38
C ARG A 286 22.13 -1.40 -9.41
N GLU A 287 23.32 -1.73 -9.90
CA GLU A 287 24.47 -1.97 -9.03
C GLU A 287 24.96 -0.68 -8.36
N ALA A 288 24.96 0.45 -9.08
CA ALA A 288 25.22 1.76 -8.49
C ALA A 288 24.22 2.09 -7.38
N LEU A 289 22.92 1.87 -7.65
CA LEU A 289 21.87 2.13 -6.66
C LEU A 289 21.99 1.23 -5.42
N LEU A 290 22.44 -0.02 -5.58
CA LEU A 290 22.72 -0.92 -4.46
C LEU A 290 23.94 -0.51 -3.62
N GLN A 291 24.90 0.20 -4.21
CA GLN A 291 26.05 0.74 -3.48
C GLN A 291 25.67 1.99 -2.67
N GLU A 292 24.77 2.81 -3.20
CA GLU A 292 24.33 4.07 -2.60
C GLU A 292 23.18 3.91 -1.59
N CYS A 293 22.33 2.89 -1.77
CA CYS A 293 21.11 2.77 -0.98
C CYS A 293 21.41 2.31 0.46
N LEU A 294 21.20 3.23 1.41
CA LEU A 294 21.38 3.02 2.86
C LEU A 294 20.51 1.89 3.44
N TYR A 295 19.47 1.45 2.71
CA TYR A 295 18.56 0.38 3.12
C TYR A 295 19.00 -1.00 2.66
N VAL A 296 20.06 -1.12 1.85
CA VAL A 296 20.50 -2.39 1.24
C VAL A 296 20.89 -3.44 2.26
N ALA A 297 21.55 -3.06 3.35
CA ALA A 297 21.87 -3.99 4.44
C ALA A 297 20.60 -4.54 5.11
N LEU A 298 19.54 -3.72 5.22
CA LEU A 298 18.24 -4.13 5.77
C LEU A 298 17.46 -5.02 4.79
N MET A 299 17.56 -4.75 3.48
CA MET A 299 16.96 -5.58 2.43
C MET A 299 17.65 -6.95 2.32
N ARG A 300 19.00 -6.98 2.33
CA ARG A 300 19.81 -8.21 2.23
C ARG A 300 19.68 -9.13 3.45
N GLY A 301 19.61 -8.58 4.67
CA GLY A 301 19.50 -9.36 5.92
C GLY A 301 18.22 -10.19 6.06
N ARG A 302 17.22 -9.95 5.20
CA ARG A 302 15.95 -10.69 5.15
C ARG A 302 15.86 -11.66 3.96
N GLY A 303 16.92 -11.87 3.19
CA GLY A 303 16.87 -12.71 1.98
C GLY A 303 15.98 -12.15 0.88
N LEU A 304 15.77 -10.83 0.88
CA LEU A 304 14.81 -10.18 -0.01
C LEU A 304 15.48 -9.83 -1.35
N GLY A 305 15.24 -10.66 -2.36
CA GLY A 305 14.53 -10.08 -3.49
C GLY A 305 13.24 -9.52 -2.89
N VAL A 306 13.08 -8.19 -2.88
CA VAL A 306 11.97 -7.41 -2.32
C VAL A 306 10.83 -8.30 -1.83
N ASP A 307 10.65 -8.42 -0.51
CA ASP A 307 9.58 -9.26 0.03
C ASP A 307 8.25 -8.81 -0.57
N ARG A 308 7.75 -9.55 -1.56
CA ARG A 308 6.45 -9.27 -2.15
C ARG A 308 5.36 -9.33 -1.07
N ALA A 309 5.57 -10.05 0.04
CA ALA A 309 4.65 -10.09 1.18
C ALA A 309 4.71 -8.86 2.10
N ALA A 310 5.82 -8.10 2.13
CA ALA A 310 5.87 -6.82 2.85
C ALA A 310 5.25 -5.68 2.02
N LEU A 311 5.21 -5.86 0.71
CA LEU A 311 4.54 -5.03 -0.29
C LEU A 311 3.20 -5.63 -0.73
N ALA A 312 2.73 -6.68 -0.06
CA ALA A 312 1.51 -7.40 -0.41
C ALA A 312 0.33 -6.49 -0.22
N ASP A 313 -0.22 -6.06 -1.34
CA ASP A 313 -1.58 -5.61 -1.40
C ASP A 313 -2.46 -6.88 -1.43
N PRO A 314 -3.34 -7.08 -0.43
CA PRO A 314 -4.20 -8.26 -0.34
C PRO A 314 -5.02 -8.54 -1.61
N VAL A 315 -5.32 -7.50 -2.39
CA VAL A 315 -6.04 -7.61 -3.65
C VAL A 315 -5.19 -8.28 -4.71
N PHE A 316 -3.91 -7.94 -4.77
CA PHE A 316 -2.96 -8.51 -5.74
C PHE A 316 -2.53 -9.91 -5.33
N ASP A 317 -2.49 -10.22 -4.03
CA ASP A 317 -2.27 -11.58 -3.53
C ASP A 317 -3.47 -12.51 -3.81
N GLU A 318 -4.70 -12.03 -3.62
CA GLU A 318 -5.91 -12.77 -4.00
C GLU A 318 -6.02 -12.94 -5.51
N LEU A 319 -5.72 -11.89 -6.28
CA LEU A 319 -5.61 -11.97 -7.74
C LEU A 319 -4.58 -13.00 -8.16
N HIS A 320 -3.40 -13.00 -7.53
CA HIS A 320 -2.33 -13.96 -7.83
C HIS A 320 -2.80 -15.40 -7.64
N ARG A 321 -3.43 -15.71 -6.49
CA ARG A 321 -3.99 -17.04 -6.21
C ARG A 321 -5.08 -17.45 -7.20
N LYS A 322 -5.95 -16.51 -7.60
CA LYS A 322 -7.04 -16.78 -8.56
C LYS A 322 -6.52 -17.01 -9.98
N LEU A 323 -5.53 -16.24 -10.43
CA LEU A 323 -4.93 -16.43 -11.76
C LEU A 323 -4.18 -17.77 -11.84
N GLU A 324 -3.46 -18.16 -10.79
CA GLU A 324 -2.83 -19.49 -10.71
C GLU A 324 -3.87 -20.61 -10.79
N ALA A 325 -5.00 -20.48 -10.07
CA ALA A 325 -6.07 -21.47 -10.09
C ALA A 325 -6.77 -21.60 -11.46
N ILE A 326 -6.84 -20.51 -12.25
CA ILE A 326 -7.39 -20.53 -13.61
C ILE A 326 -6.42 -21.24 -14.56
N GLY A 327 -5.11 -20.93 -14.49
CA GLY A 327 -4.09 -21.60 -15.30
C GLY A 327 -4.03 -23.11 -15.02
N ASP A 328 -4.19 -23.52 -13.76
CA ASP A 328 -4.24 -24.94 -13.37
C ASP A 328 -5.51 -25.66 -13.86
N ALA A 329 -6.62 -24.93 -14.04
CA ALA A 329 -7.86 -25.49 -14.56
C ALA A 329 -7.81 -25.68 -16.08
N GLU A 330 -7.20 -24.74 -16.81
CA GLU A 330 -7.00 -24.81 -18.26
C GLU A 330 -5.90 -25.82 -18.65
N GLY A 331 -4.89 -26.04 -17.79
CA GLY A 331 -3.89 -27.09 -17.97
C GLY A 331 -4.41 -28.52 -17.70
N LYS A 332 -5.58 -28.66 -17.05
CA LYS A 332 -6.22 -29.96 -16.74
C LYS A 332 -7.37 -30.33 -17.67
N SER A 333 -7.77 -29.45 -18.60
CA SER A 333 -8.62 -29.85 -19.71
C SER A 333 -7.78 -30.62 -20.74
N GLY A 334 -7.50 -31.89 -20.44
CA GLY A 334 -7.13 -32.85 -21.47
C GLY A 334 -8.21 -32.94 -22.55
N PRO A 335 -7.87 -33.41 -23.76
CA PRO A 335 -8.86 -33.56 -24.83
C PRO A 335 -10.06 -34.36 -24.30
N PRO A 336 -11.29 -33.98 -24.67
CA PRO A 336 -12.48 -34.71 -24.24
C PRO A 336 -12.30 -36.19 -24.61
N PRO A 337 -12.69 -37.14 -23.72
CA PRO A 337 -12.59 -38.55 -24.04
C PRO A 337 -13.29 -38.81 -25.37
N GLU A 338 -12.63 -39.49 -26.30
CA GLU A 338 -13.24 -39.94 -27.54
C GLU A 338 -14.51 -40.71 -27.19
N VAL A 339 -15.65 -40.11 -27.49
CA VAL A 339 -16.95 -40.78 -27.39
C VAL A 339 -16.95 -41.82 -28.51
N ALA A 340 -16.73 -43.08 -28.14
CA ALA A 340 -16.89 -44.20 -29.04
C ALA A 340 -18.31 -44.17 -29.62
N VAL A 341 -18.41 -43.90 -30.91
CA VAL A 341 -19.67 -43.98 -31.66
C VAL A 341 -20.10 -45.44 -31.67
N PRO A 342 -21.30 -45.80 -31.18
CA PRO A 342 -21.79 -47.15 -31.30
C PRO A 342 -22.08 -47.43 -32.78
N VAL A 343 -21.39 -48.40 -33.36
CA VAL A 343 -21.73 -48.97 -34.66
C VAL A 343 -23.08 -49.66 -34.52
N ALA A 344 -24.12 -49.07 -35.09
CA ALA A 344 -25.42 -49.70 -35.23
C ALA A 344 -25.31 -50.84 -36.27
N ILE A 345 -25.42 -52.08 -35.79
CA ILE A 345 -25.67 -53.26 -36.62
C ILE A 345 -27.18 -53.26 -36.91
N GLY A 346 -27.54 -53.22 -38.18
CA GLY A 346 -28.93 -53.31 -38.64
C GLY A 346 -29.46 -54.74 -38.67
N ALA A 347 -30.74 -54.88 -38.31
CA ALA A 347 -31.75 -55.85 -38.77
C ALA A 347 -33.07 -55.41 -38.10
N ALA A 348 -34.23 -55.23 -38.76
CA ALA A 348 -34.73 -55.72 -40.04
C ALA A 348 -35.57 -54.64 -40.75
#